data_AF-A0A6A3IPX7-F1
#
_entry.id   AF-A0A6A3IPX7-F1
#
_cell.length_a   1.000
_cell.length_b   1.000
_cell.length_c   1.000
_cell.angle_alpha   90.00
_cell.angle_beta   90.00
_cell.angle_gamma   90.00
#
_symmetry.space_group_name_H-M   'P 1'
#
loop_
_entity.id
_entity.type
_entity.pdbx_description
1 polymer ?
#
loop_
_entity_poly.entity_id
_entity_poly.type
_entity_poly.pdbx_seq_one_letter_code
_entity_poly.pdbx_strand_id
1 'polypeptide(L)'
;MCMIEAYSDEPPYALDDDDTILEKVFSGEGYPRPEGFADDEWALVKRLTDPDWEQRISLSSAITELKLLAEKEELRNSVGKTDRVCPGCSAMVGTEFRYCGACGHRVGNIVAASA
;
A
#
# COMPACT_ATOMS: atom_id res chain seq x y z
N MET A 1 -10.11 10.58 1.80
CA MET A 1 -10.07 9.10 1.59
C MET A 1 -8.73 8.59 2.10
N CYS A 2 -8.67 8.05 3.32
CA CYS A 2 -7.39 7.76 4.00
C CYS A 2 -6.53 6.70 3.30
N MET A 3 -7.14 5.73 2.60
CA MET A 3 -6.39 4.70 1.87
C MET A 3 -5.62 5.26 0.67
N ILE A 4 -6.17 6.30 0.02
CA ILE A 4 -5.52 6.94 -1.13
C ILE A 4 -4.35 7.76 -0.62
N GLU A 5 -4.60 8.63 0.37
CA GLU A 5 -3.58 9.47 1.00
C GLU A 5 -2.42 8.67 1.59
N ALA A 6 -2.72 7.59 2.31
CA ALA A 6 -1.68 6.73 2.90
C ALA A 6 -0.79 6.05 1.86
N TYR A 7 -1.28 5.85 0.64
CA TYR A 7 -0.52 5.23 -0.44
C TYR A 7 0.24 6.27 -1.28
N SER A 8 -0.38 7.40 -1.61
CA SER A 8 0.20 8.43 -2.47
C SER A 8 1.04 9.49 -1.74
N ASP A 9 0.96 9.55 -0.40
CA ASP A 9 1.53 10.63 0.43
C ASP A 9 1.03 12.04 0.04
N GLU A 10 -0.13 12.08 -0.63
CA GLU A 10 -0.75 13.28 -1.19
C GLU A 10 -2.27 13.21 -0.95
N PRO A 11 -2.95 14.34 -0.67
CA PRO A 11 -4.38 14.34 -0.46
C PRO A 11 -5.14 13.94 -1.74
N PRO A 12 -6.34 13.34 -1.61
CA PRO A 12 -7.19 13.09 -2.77
C PRO A 12 -7.52 14.40 -3.48
N TYR A 13 -7.49 14.38 -4.82
CA TYR A 13 -7.68 15.56 -5.69
C TYR A 13 -6.58 16.64 -5.59
N ALA A 14 -5.48 16.38 -4.89
CA ALA A 14 -4.28 17.23 -4.84
C ALA A 14 -4.58 18.70 -4.50
N LEU A 15 -4.43 19.61 -5.46
CA LEU A 15 -4.58 21.07 -5.30
C LEU A 15 -5.89 21.60 -5.89
N ASP A 16 -6.81 20.73 -6.31
CA ASP A 16 -8.13 21.15 -6.77
C ASP A 16 -8.87 21.88 -5.65
N ASP A 17 -9.54 22.98 -5.98
CA ASP A 17 -10.40 23.69 -5.05
C ASP A 17 -11.72 22.94 -4.80
N ASP A 18 -12.41 23.30 -3.72
CA ASP A 18 -13.65 22.63 -3.30
C ASP A 18 -14.73 22.64 -4.40
N ASP A 19 -14.87 23.71 -5.19
CA ASP A 19 -15.90 23.79 -6.23
C ASP A 19 -15.58 22.82 -7.37
N THR A 20 -14.32 22.76 -7.79
CA THR A 20 -13.83 21.77 -8.77
C THR A 20 -14.03 20.34 -8.29
N ILE A 21 -13.74 20.06 -7.02
CA ILE A 21 -13.92 18.71 -6.44
C ILE A 21 -15.41 18.34 -6.41
N LEU A 22 -16.28 19.25 -5.99
CA LEU A 22 -17.72 19.01 -5.96
C LEU A 22 -18.27 18.72 -7.35
N GLU A 23 -17.84 19.46 -8.38
CA GLU A 23 -18.24 19.20 -9.77
C GLU A 23 -17.85 17.78 -10.22
N LYS A 24 -16.63 17.33 -9.90
CA LYS A 24 -16.17 15.95 -10.19
C LYS A 24 -17.01 14.90 -9.47
N VAL A 25 -17.26 15.10 -8.18
CA VAL A 25 -18.08 14.18 -7.38
C VAL A 25 -19.51 14.11 -7.91
N PHE A 26 -20.12 15.25 -8.28
CA PHE A 26 -21.48 15.28 -8.81
C PHE A 26 -21.59 14.74 -10.25
N SER A 27 -20.54 14.87 -11.06
CA SER A 27 -20.47 14.26 -12.39
C SER A 27 -20.16 12.75 -12.36
N GLY A 28 -19.92 12.19 -11.16
CA GLY A 28 -19.58 10.78 -10.98
C GLY A 28 -18.13 10.45 -11.31
N GLU A 29 -17.29 11.47 -11.53
CA GLU A 29 -15.85 11.34 -11.66
C GLU A 29 -15.28 11.13 -10.25
N GLY A 30 -15.28 9.86 -9.83
CA GLY A 30 -14.81 9.45 -8.51
C GLY A 30 -13.31 9.73 -8.31
N TYR A 31 -12.77 9.26 -7.19
CA TYR A 31 -11.36 9.52 -6.85
C TYR A 31 -10.39 9.05 -7.93
N PRO A 32 -9.36 9.84 -8.29
CA PRO A 32 -8.33 9.41 -9.22
C PRO A 32 -7.52 8.25 -8.62
N ARG A 33 -7.20 7.25 -9.46
CA ARG A 33 -6.36 6.12 -9.05
C ARG A 33 -4.89 6.54 -9.00
N PRO A 34 -4.18 6.42 -7.87
CA PRO A 34 -2.75 6.65 -7.82
C PRO A 34 -1.97 5.62 -8.64
N GLU A 35 -0.82 6.03 -9.17
CA GLU A 35 0.09 5.13 -9.88
C GLU A 35 0.58 4.01 -8.96
N GLY A 36 0.64 2.77 -9.46
CA GLY A 36 1.17 1.63 -8.71
C GLY A 36 0.15 0.81 -7.92
N PHE A 37 -1.07 1.32 -7.68
CA PHE A 37 -2.15 0.50 -7.09
C PHE A 37 -2.39 -0.74 -7.94
N ALA A 38 -2.54 -1.91 -7.33
CA ALA A 38 -2.98 -3.10 -8.07
C ALA A 38 -4.50 -3.03 -8.37
N ASP A 39 -4.96 -3.77 -9.39
CA ASP A 39 -6.37 -3.71 -9.82
C ASP A 39 -7.33 -4.21 -8.74
N ASP A 40 -6.92 -5.22 -7.97
CA ASP A 40 -7.69 -5.79 -6.87
C ASP A 40 -7.74 -4.86 -5.65
N GLU A 41 -6.61 -4.22 -5.32
CA GLU A 41 -6.55 -3.18 -4.26
C GLU A 41 -7.45 -2.00 -4.63
N TRP A 42 -7.39 -1.53 -5.88
CA TRP A 42 -8.23 -0.44 -6.35
C TRP A 42 -9.72 -0.80 -6.40
N ALA A 43 -10.05 -2.06 -6.72
CA ALA A 43 -11.44 -2.53 -6.71
C ALA A 43 -12.07 -2.48 -5.30
N LEU A 44 -11.29 -2.71 -4.24
CA LEU A 44 -11.75 -2.51 -2.86
C LEU A 44 -12.00 -1.02 -2.56
N VAL A 45 -11.07 -0.14 -2.94
CA VAL A 45 -11.20 1.32 -2.75
C VAL A 45 -12.48 1.85 -3.41
N LYS A 46 -12.77 1.42 -4.65
CA LYS A 46 -14.01 1.82 -5.35
C LYS A 46 -15.28 1.41 -4.61
N ARG A 47 -15.34 0.20 -4.05
CA ARG A 47 -16.53 -0.26 -3.30
C ARG A 47 -16.68 0.41 -1.93
N LEU A 48 -15.57 0.82 -1.32
CA LEU A 48 -15.60 1.66 -0.11
C LEU A 48 -16.10 3.08 -0.38
N THR A 49 -15.89 3.56 -1.60
CA THR A 49 -16.23 4.92 -2.04
C THR A 49 -17.39 4.95 -3.03
N ASP A 50 -18.21 3.91 -3.05
CA ASP A 50 -19.37 3.87 -3.95
C ASP A 50 -20.25 5.09 -3.70
N PRO A 51 -20.60 5.88 -4.74
CA PRO A 51 -21.48 7.04 -4.56
C PRO A 51 -22.79 6.66 -3.88
N ASP A 52 -23.36 5.50 -4.25
CA ASP A 52 -24.55 4.95 -3.61
C ASP A 52 -24.18 4.27 -2.29
N TRP A 53 -24.67 4.86 -1.19
CA TRP A 53 -24.39 4.36 0.15
C TRP A 53 -24.97 2.96 0.40
N GLU A 54 -25.99 2.53 -0.33
CA GLU A 54 -26.55 1.17 -0.23
C GLU A 54 -25.68 0.13 -0.94
N GLN A 55 -24.90 0.55 -1.95
CA GLN A 55 -23.95 -0.31 -2.66
C GLN A 55 -22.56 -0.34 -2.00
N ARG A 56 -22.28 0.60 -1.08
CA ARG A 56 -21.03 0.61 -0.33
C ARG A 56 -20.86 -0.67 0.45
N ILE A 57 -19.67 -1.24 0.33
CA ILE A 57 -19.28 -2.43 1.08
C ILE A 57 -19.41 -2.17 2.60
N SER A 58 -19.89 -3.17 3.33
CA SER A 58 -19.92 -3.10 4.79
C SER A 58 -18.51 -3.03 5.37
N LEU A 59 -18.35 -2.36 6.51
CA LEU A 59 -17.04 -2.24 7.17
C LEU A 59 -16.44 -3.61 7.55
N SER A 60 -17.27 -4.57 7.96
CA SER A 60 -16.81 -5.93 8.30
C SER A 60 -16.30 -6.70 7.07
N SER A 61 -16.98 -6.56 5.93
CA SER A 61 -16.52 -7.11 4.65
C SER A 61 -15.22 -6.43 4.21
N ALA A 62 -15.11 -5.10 4.33
CA ALA A 62 -13.89 -4.37 3.99
C ALA A 62 -12.68 -4.83 4.81
N ILE A 63 -12.84 -5.01 6.13
CA ILE A 63 -11.78 -5.53 7.00
C ILE A 63 -11.35 -6.94 6.57
N THR A 64 -12.31 -7.79 6.21
CA THR A 64 -12.00 -9.15 5.72
C THR A 64 -11.17 -9.09 4.44
N GLU A 65 -11.52 -8.22 3.50
CA GLU A 65 -10.78 -8.10 2.24
C GLU A 65 -9.41 -7.46 2.41
N LEU A 66 -9.27 -6.47 3.30
CA LEU A 66 -7.95 -5.92 3.63
C LEU A 66 -7.01 -6.99 4.20
N LYS A 67 -7.53 -7.92 5.01
CA LYS A 67 -6.73 -9.05 5.51
C LYS A 67 -6.26 -9.95 4.38
N LEU A 68 -7.15 -10.29 3.44
CA LEU A 68 -6.79 -11.10 2.27
C LEU A 68 -5.74 -10.42 1.39
N LEU A 69 -5.83 -9.11 1.21
CA LEU A 69 -4.81 -8.33 0.49
C LEU A 69 -3.47 -8.34 1.22
N ALA A 70 -3.46 -8.16 2.54
CA ALA A 70 -2.24 -8.24 3.36
C ALA A 70 -1.58 -9.62 3.28
N GLU A 71 -2.35 -10.71 3.41
CA GLU A 71 -1.83 -12.08 3.27
C GLU A 71 -1.24 -12.32 1.86
N LYS A 72 -1.90 -11.80 0.82
CA LYS A 72 -1.41 -11.87 -0.55
C LYS A 72 -0.13 -11.07 -0.75
N GLU A 73 -0.04 -9.89 -0.14
CA GLU A 73 1.16 -9.06 -0.14
C GLU A 73 2.34 -9.78 0.54
N GLU A 74 2.11 -10.39 1.71
CA GLU A 74 3.12 -11.20 2.41
C GLU A 74 3.63 -12.35 1.53
N LEU A 75 2.73 -13.04 0.83
CA LEU A 75 3.09 -14.10 -0.11
C LEU A 75 3.90 -13.55 -1.29
N ARG A 76 3.47 -12.45 -1.92
CA ARG A 76 4.22 -11.78 -3.01
C ARG A 76 5.62 -11.38 -2.54
N ASN A 77 5.75 -10.82 -1.34
CA ASN A 77 7.03 -10.41 -0.75
C ASN A 77 7.87 -11.59 -0.25
N SER A 78 7.30 -12.79 -0.11
CA SER A 78 8.03 -14.01 0.25
C SER A 78 8.68 -14.69 -0.96
N VAL A 79 8.13 -14.51 -2.18
CA VAL A 79 8.67 -15.05 -3.43
C VAL A 79 9.80 -14.15 -3.91
N GLY A 80 11.00 -14.37 -3.38
CA GLY A 80 12.21 -13.63 -3.77
C GLY A 80 13.06 -13.07 -2.64
N LYS A 81 12.85 -13.48 -1.38
CA LYS A 81 13.79 -13.17 -0.30
C LYS A 81 15.17 -13.77 -0.64
N THR A 82 16.06 -12.92 -1.15
CA THR A 82 17.48 -13.18 -1.06
C THR A 82 17.86 -12.98 0.41
N ASP A 83 18.29 -14.09 1.02
CA ASP A 83 18.61 -14.19 2.44
C ASP A 83 19.85 -13.36 2.79
N ARG A 84 19.66 -12.11 3.25
CA ARG A 84 20.71 -11.47 4.05
C ARG A 84 20.44 -11.66 5.53
N VAL A 85 21.46 -12.13 6.21
CA VAL A 85 21.44 -12.40 7.65
C VAL A 85 21.95 -11.16 8.36
N CYS A 86 21.20 -10.68 9.35
CA CYS A 86 21.63 -9.58 10.20
C CYS A 86 22.89 -10.00 10.99
N PRO A 87 24.02 -9.28 10.88
CA PRO A 87 25.24 -9.66 11.59
C PRO A 87 25.14 -9.45 13.11
N GLY A 88 24.15 -8.68 13.60
CA GLY A 88 23.95 -8.44 15.03
C GLY A 88 23.13 -9.51 15.76
N CYS A 89 22.15 -10.13 15.09
CA CYS A 89 21.22 -11.08 15.74
C CYS A 89 20.86 -12.31 14.89
N SER A 90 21.43 -12.45 13.70
CA SER A 90 21.18 -13.53 12.75
C SER A 90 19.74 -13.63 12.21
N ALA A 91 18.90 -12.63 12.44
CA ALA A 91 17.58 -12.57 11.81
C ALA A 91 17.72 -12.41 10.29
N MET A 92 16.82 -13.04 9.53
CA MET A 92 16.70 -12.80 8.09
C MET A 92 16.11 -11.42 7.85
N VAL A 93 16.75 -10.63 6.99
CA VAL A 93 16.35 -9.26 6.69
C VAL A 93 16.21 -9.16 5.17
N GLY A 94 15.10 -8.61 4.67
CA GLY A 94 14.93 -8.33 3.24
C GLY A 94 15.98 -7.34 2.75
N THR A 95 16.42 -7.47 1.50
CA THR A 95 17.45 -6.61 0.87
C THR A 95 17.05 -5.12 0.77
N GLU A 96 15.76 -4.84 0.88
CA GLU A 96 15.15 -3.52 0.91
C GLU A 96 15.32 -2.79 2.26
N PHE A 97 15.49 -3.52 3.37
CA PHE A 97 15.53 -2.92 4.71
C PHE A 97 16.94 -2.52 5.18
N ARG A 98 17.23 -1.21 5.24
CA ARG A 98 18.53 -0.69 5.76
C ARG A 98 18.84 -1.08 7.22
N TYR A 99 17.83 -1.53 7.98
CA TYR A 99 17.94 -1.89 9.38
C TYR A 99 17.23 -3.22 9.66
N CYS A 100 17.75 -3.98 10.62
CA CYS A 100 17.12 -5.20 11.10
C CYS A 100 15.93 -4.86 12.01
N GLY A 101 14.73 -5.31 11.63
CA GLY A 101 13.51 -5.12 12.43
C GLY A 101 13.52 -5.82 13.79
N ALA A 102 14.43 -6.76 14.04
CA ALA A 102 14.52 -7.50 15.30
C ALA A 102 15.44 -6.84 16.34
N CYS A 103 16.56 -6.23 15.93
CA CYS A 103 17.57 -5.71 16.86
C CYS A 103 18.06 -4.29 16.54
N GLY A 104 17.55 -3.65 15.48
CA GLY A 104 17.94 -2.30 15.07
C GLY A 104 19.32 -2.19 14.42
N HIS A 105 20.05 -3.30 14.24
CA HIS A 105 21.36 -3.29 13.61
C HIS A 105 21.27 -2.85 12.14
N ARG A 106 22.18 -1.97 11.70
CA ARG A 106 22.22 -1.51 10.30
C ARG A 106 22.76 -2.62 9.40
N VAL A 107 21.99 -3.03 8.41
CA VAL A 107 22.36 -4.10 7.47
C VAL A 107 22.79 -3.44 6.16
N GLY A 108 24.10 -3.29 5.95
CA GLY A 108 24.66 -2.66 4.75
C GLY A 108 24.40 -3.48 3.47
N ASN A 109 24.33 -2.82 2.31
CA ASN A 109 24.43 -3.52 1.03
C ASN A 109 25.85 -4.06 0.91
N ILE A 110 26.04 -5.37 1.11
CA ILE A 110 27.25 -6.02 0.64
C ILE A 110 27.07 -6.15 -0.87
N VAL A 111 27.38 -5.09 -1.60
CA VAL A 111 27.73 -5.24 -3.01
C VAL A 111 28.99 -6.09 -2.99
N ALA A 112 28.87 -7.33 -3.48
CA ALA A 112 30.00 -8.24 -3.57
C ALA A 112 31.15 -7.52 -4.30
N ALA A 113 32.20 -7.20 -3.56
CA ALA A 113 33.45 -6.75 -4.15
C ALA A 113 33.96 -7.91 -5.01
N SER A 114 33.81 -7.77 -6.33
CA SER A 114 34.50 -8.65 -7.28
C SER A 114 35.91 -8.10 -7.47
N ALA A 115 36.87 -9.01 -7.32
CA ALA A 115 38.31 -8.79 -7.44
C ALA A 115 38.75 -8.41 -8.86
#